data_AF-A0A2E0NFF5-F1
#
_entry.id   AF-A0A2E0NFF5-F1
#
_cell.length_a   1.000
_cell.length_b   1.000
_cell.length_c   1.000
_cell.angle_alpha   90.00
_cell.angle_beta   90.00
_cell.angle_gamma   90.00
#
_symmetry.space_group_name_H-M   'P 1'
#
loop_
_entity.id
_entity.type
_entity.pdbx_description
1 polymer ?
#
loop_
_entity_poly.entity_id
_entity_poly.type
_entity_poly.pdbx_seq_one_letter_code
_entity_poly.pdbx_strand_id
1 'polypeptide(L)'
;MNNQENRELPQTAPSLPLYFPVSPLKLIVMSVCTGGIYELYWFYKNWGLIKERENVDIMPFWRAFFSYFFCYSLFKKFHSTTIDSPLEKSISPVLLSTGWVVVSMLWKLPEPYWLISYSSVLFLLPAQAMANEINSIVAPNHDRNRKFTSFNIFGVIIGSLFFFLILLGTFILK
;
A
#
# COMPACT_ATOMS: atom_id res chain seq x y z
N MET A 1 32.80 36.49 25.76
CA MET A 1 33.13 35.11 26.16
C MET A 1 31.97 34.22 25.74
N ASN A 2 32.21 33.43 24.70
CA ASN A 2 31.31 32.39 24.20
C ASN A 2 31.04 31.37 25.30
N ASN A 3 29.77 31.01 25.49
CA ASN A 3 29.37 29.68 25.95
C ASN A 3 28.06 29.34 25.23
N GLN A 4 28.20 28.95 23.96
CA GLN A 4 27.23 28.07 23.31
C GLN A 4 27.37 26.71 23.98
N GLU A 5 26.62 26.51 25.05
CA GLU A 5 26.42 25.18 25.61
C GLU A 5 25.59 24.38 24.60
N ASN A 6 26.24 23.35 24.05
CA ASN A 6 25.66 22.37 23.16
C ASN A 6 24.33 21.86 23.72
N ARG A 7 23.21 22.38 23.23
CA ARG A 7 21.93 21.67 23.32
C ARG A 7 22.02 20.53 22.31
N GLU A 8 22.54 19.40 22.74
CA GLU A 8 22.18 18.13 22.11
C GLU A 8 20.66 18.12 22.04
N LEU A 9 20.12 18.16 20.82
CA LEU A 9 18.68 18.01 20.61
C LEU A 9 18.30 16.71 21.31
N PRO A 10 17.29 16.71 22.20
CA PRO A 10 16.84 15.48 22.84
C PRO A 10 16.64 14.46 21.74
N GLN A 11 17.15 13.23 21.89
CA GLN A 11 16.86 12.13 20.98
C GLN A 11 15.34 12.07 20.82
N THR A 12 14.84 12.69 19.74
CA THR A 12 13.44 13.05 19.62
C THR A 12 12.65 11.76 19.56
N ALA A 13 11.56 11.68 20.32
CA ALA A 13 10.62 10.55 20.32
C ALA A 13 10.47 9.97 18.90
N PRO A 14 10.39 8.63 18.74
CA PRO A 14 10.36 8.01 17.43
C PRO A 14 9.28 8.68 16.57
N SER A 15 9.72 9.37 15.52
CA SER A 15 8.79 10.02 14.61
C SER A 15 7.93 8.95 13.95
N LEU A 16 6.61 9.14 13.99
CA LEU A 16 5.66 8.20 13.42
C LEU A 16 5.71 8.31 11.89
N PRO A 17 5.59 7.18 11.16
CA PRO A 17 5.55 7.21 9.71
C PRO A 17 4.27 7.91 9.23
N LEU A 18 4.39 8.73 8.18
CA LEU A 18 3.25 9.48 7.61
C LEU A 18 2.28 8.58 6.86
N TYR A 19 2.77 7.47 6.31
CA TYR A 19 2.03 6.51 5.49
C TYR A 19 2.32 5.09 5.95
N PHE A 20 1.52 4.11 5.51
CA PHE A 20 1.67 2.75 6.00
C PHE A 20 3.00 2.14 5.51
N PRO A 21 3.93 1.78 6.41
CA PRO A 21 5.28 1.40 6.01
C PRO A 21 5.32 -0.10 5.69
N VAL A 22 4.93 -0.52 4.50
CA VAL A 22 4.98 -1.93 4.08
C VAL A 22 6.01 -2.15 2.96
N SER A 23 6.71 -3.28 3.01
CA SER A 23 7.63 -3.63 1.93
C SER A 23 6.87 -3.97 0.63
N PRO A 24 7.37 -3.60 -0.55
CA PRO A 24 6.72 -3.94 -1.82
C PRO A 24 6.51 -5.45 -1.98
N LEU A 25 7.48 -6.27 -1.56
CA LEU A 25 7.35 -7.73 -1.60
C LEU A 25 6.20 -8.23 -0.74
N LYS A 26 6.07 -7.74 0.51
CA LYS A 26 4.97 -8.12 1.38
C LYS A 26 3.62 -7.67 0.80
N LEU A 27 3.56 -6.48 0.20
CA LEU A 27 2.37 -6.00 -0.49
C LEU A 27 1.96 -6.94 -1.64
N ILE A 28 2.90 -7.35 -2.50
CA ILE A 28 2.63 -8.29 -3.60
C ILE A 28 2.11 -9.63 -3.06
N VAL A 29 2.89 -10.28 -2.19
CA VAL A 29 2.57 -11.62 -1.68
C VAL A 29 1.21 -11.61 -0.99
N MET A 30 0.96 -10.63 -0.12
CA MET A 30 -0.30 -10.55 0.60
C MET A 30 -1.46 -10.22 -0.34
N SER A 31 -1.30 -9.33 -1.31
CA SER A 31 -2.40 -8.96 -2.23
C SER A 31 -2.79 -10.14 -3.12
N VAL A 32 -1.80 -10.85 -3.68
CA VAL A 32 -2.05 -12.03 -4.53
C VAL A 32 -2.65 -13.16 -3.72
N CYS A 33 -2.05 -13.53 -2.58
CA CYS A 33 -2.56 -14.65 -1.78
C CYS A 33 -3.94 -14.36 -1.17
N THR A 34 -4.29 -13.11 -0.90
CA THR A 34 -5.61 -12.75 -0.33
C THR A 34 -6.64 -12.34 -1.38
N GLY A 35 -6.34 -12.45 -2.67
CA GLY A 35 -7.25 -12.06 -3.74
C GLY A 35 -7.66 -10.58 -3.71
N GLY A 36 -6.73 -9.69 -3.33
CA GLY A 36 -6.94 -8.25 -3.25
C GLY A 36 -7.48 -7.72 -1.91
N ILE A 37 -7.87 -8.59 -0.96
CA ILE A 37 -8.35 -8.13 0.37
C ILE A 37 -7.27 -7.32 1.10
N TYR A 38 -6.01 -7.72 0.98
CA TYR A 38 -4.90 -6.98 1.58
C TYR A 38 -4.73 -5.58 1.00
N GLU A 39 -5.13 -5.33 -0.25
CA GLU A 39 -5.11 -3.99 -0.85
C GLU A 39 -6.11 -3.08 -0.14
N LEU A 40 -7.31 -3.58 0.20
CA LEU A 40 -8.29 -2.83 1.00
C LEU A 40 -7.75 -2.52 2.40
N TYR A 41 -7.09 -3.50 3.05
CA TYR A 41 -6.41 -3.27 4.32
C TYR A 41 -5.31 -2.19 4.18
N TRP A 42 -4.55 -2.22 3.09
CA TRP A 42 -3.52 -1.24 2.79
C TRP A 42 -4.11 0.17 2.61
N PHE A 43 -5.23 0.33 1.89
CA PHE A 43 -5.95 1.59 1.79
C PHE A 43 -6.44 2.07 3.16
N TYR A 44 -7.04 1.18 3.95
CA TYR A 44 -7.55 1.48 5.29
C TYR A 44 -6.44 2.02 6.19
N LYS A 45 -5.28 1.36 6.24
CA LYS A 45 -4.14 1.79 7.06
C LYS A 45 -3.60 3.15 6.64
N ASN A 46 -3.50 3.42 5.35
CA ASN A 46 -3.06 4.72 4.86
C ASN A 46 -4.06 5.83 5.20
N TRP A 47 -5.36 5.60 4.97
CA TRP A 47 -6.39 6.57 5.34
C TRP A 47 -6.49 6.80 6.85
N GLY A 48 -6.20 5.78 7.67
CA GLY A 48 -6.10 5.91 9.12
C GLY A 48 -4.99 6.87 9.53
N LEU A 49 -3.79 6.70 8.99
CA LEU A 49 -2.65 7.60 9.27
C LEU A 49 -2.91 9.02 8.78
N ILE A 50 -3.54 9.18 7.61
CA ILE A 50 -3.94 10.50 7.09
C ILE A 50 -4.97 11.15 8.01
N LYS A 51 -5.97 10.40 8.48
CA LYS A 51 -6.98 10.90 9.41
C LYS A 51 -6.34 11.44 10.69
N GLU A 52 -5.48 10.64 11.31
CA GLU A 52 -4.81 10.99 12.57
C GLU A 52 -3.90 12.21 12.39
N ARG A 53 -3.13 12.25 11.32
CA ARG A 53 -2.18 13.35 11.03
C ARG A 53 -2.87 14.66 10.67
N GLU A 54 -3.84 14.61 9.76
CA GLU A 54 -4.49 15.83 9.23
C GLU A 54 -5.69 16.27 10.08
N ASN A 55 -6.07 15.49 11.10
CA ASN A 55 -7.25 15.70 11.94
C ASN A 55 -8.53 15.98 11.13
N VAL A 56 -8.69 15.24 10.03
CA VAL A 56 -9.84 15.38 9.12
C VAL A 56 -10.95 14.41 9.50
N ASP A 57 -12.21 14.86 9.38
CA ASP A 57 -13.36 13.99 9.61
C ASP A 57 -13.63 13.09 8.40
N ILE A 58 -12.88 11.99 8.33
CA ILE A 58 -13.05 10.93 7.34
C ILE A 58 -13.25 9.59 8.04
N MET A 59 -13.88 8.65 7.35
CA MET A 59 -13.99 7.26 7.80
C MET A 59 -13.03 6.38 6.96
N PRO A 60 -11.88 5.96 7.51
CA PRO A 60 -10.87 5.19 6.76
C PRO A 60 -11.43 3.89 6.18
N PHE A 61 -12.32 3.24 6.92
CA PHE A 61 -12.99 2.01 6.47
C PHE A 61 -13.76 2.23 5.16
N TRP A 62 -14.62 3.26 5.10
CA TRP A 62 -15.40 3.53 3.89
C TRP A 62 -14.53 3.99 2.72
N ARG A 63 -13.47 4.75 2.98
CA ARG A 63 -12.52 5.12 1.91
C ARG A 63 -11.76 3.91 1.36
N ALA A 64 -11.52 2.89 2.18
CA ALA A 64 -10.91 1.65 1.76
C ALA A 64 -11.91 0.75 1.00
N PHE A 65 -13.13 0.60 1.51
CA PHE A 65 -14.19 -0.17 0.87
C PHE A 65 -14.54 0.40 -0.52
N PHE A 66 -14.62 1.73 -0.61
CA PHE A 66 -14.83 2.49 -1.85
C PHE A 66 -13.52 2.95 -2.50
N SER A 67 -12.44 2.18 -2.36
CA SER A 67 -11.10 2.51 -2.86
C SER A 67 -11.08 2.89 -4.35
N TYR A 68 -11.96 2.32 -5.18
CA TYR A 68 -12.16 2.71 -6.58
C TYR A 68 -12.38 4.22 -6.78
N PHE A 69 -13.08 4.88 -5.86
CA PHE A 69 -13.32 6.33 -5.92
C PHE A 69 -12.22 7.14 -5.23
N PHE A 70 -11.54 6.57 -4.24
CA PHE A 70 -10.60 7.29 -3.39
C PHE A 70 -9.11 7.03 -3.71
N CYS A 71 -8.78 6.06 -4.56
CA CYS A 71 -7.40 5.69 -4.88
C CYS A 71 -6.61 6.86 -5.48
N TYR A 72 -7.19 7.59 -6.43
CA TYR A 72 -6.58 8.79 -7.00
C TYR A 72 -6.25 9.84 -5.93
N SER A 73 -7.18 10.10 -5.02
CA SER A 73 -6.97 11.06 -3.93
C SER A 73 -5.83 10.63 -3.01
N LEU A 74 -5.67 9.33 -2.76
CA LEU A 74 -4.57 8.81 -1.95
C LEU A 74 -3.22 8.97 -2.66
N PHE A 75 -3.13 8.57 -3.93
CA PHE A 75 -1.89 8.66 -4.70
C PHE A 75 -1.46 10.12 -4.91
N LYS A 76 -2.42 11.03 -5.09
CA LYS A 76 -2.15 12.46 -5.14
C LYS A 76 -1.54 12.97 -3.83
N LYS A 77 -2.00 12.47 -2.67
CA LYS A 77 -1.42 12.84 -1.36
C LYS A 77 0.05 12.40 -1.25
N PHE A 78 0.38 11.17 -1.66
CA PHE A 78 1.77 10.71 -1.69
C PHE A 78 2.62 11.64 -2.56
N HIS A 79 2.17 11.88 -3.79
CA HIS A 79 2.89 12.72 -4.76
C HIS A 79 3.07 14.16 -4.27
N SER A 80 2.07 14.74 -3.60
CA SER A 80 2.17 16.09 -3.05
C SER A 80 3.05 16.20 -1.80
N THR A 81 3.38 15.06 -1.17
CA THR A 81 4.23 15.03 0.03
C THR A 81 5.69 14.81 -0.31
N THR A 82 5.99 14.20 -1.46
CA THR A 82 7.36 14.14 -2.00
C THR A 82 7.85 15.54 -2.39
N ILE A 83 9.12 15.83 -2.11
CA ILE A 83 9.81 17.05 -2.52
C ILE A 83 11.08 16.63 -3.25
N ASP A 84 11.22 17.05 -4.51
CA ASP A 84 12.42 16.87 -5.33
C ASP A 84 12.88 15.40 -5.49
N SER A 85 11.95 14.44 -5.44
CA SER A 85 12.27 13.03 -5.64
C SER A 85 12.26 12.63 -7.12
N PRO A 86 13.20 11.82 -7.61
CA PRO A 86 13.12 11.20 -8.94
C PRO A 86 11.83 10.37 -9.12
N LEU A 87 11.30 9.79 -8.03
CA LEU A 87 10.07 9.02 -8.04
C LEU A 87 8.85 9.90 -8.25
N GLU A 88 8.81 11.10 -7.65
CA GLU A 88 7.76 12.09 -7.88
C GLU A 88 7.63 12.41 -9.39
N LYS A 89 8.75 12.73 -10.04
CA LYS A 89 8.77 13.11 -11.46
C LYS A 89 8.34 11.97 -12.41
N SER A 90 8.56 10.72 -11.99
CA SER A 90 8.31 9.55 -12.84
C SER A 90 6.93 8.92 -12.60
N ILE A 91 6.25 9.26 -11.50
CA ILE A 91 5.01 8.61 -11.08
C ILE A 91 3.82 9.53 -11.30
N SER A 92 2.94 9.16 -12.23
CA SER A 92 1.66 9.86 -12.41
C SER A 92 0.57 9.26 -11.51
N PRO A 93 -0.01 10.03 -10.57
CA PRO A 93 -1.12 9.55 -9.73
C PRO A 93 -2.33 9.12 -10.56
N VAL A 94 -2.58 9.81 -11.69
CA VAL A 94 -3.65 9.47 -12.64
C VAL A 94 -3.39 8.08 -13.22
N LEU A 95 -2.21 7.86 -13.79
CA LEU A 95 -1.86 6.57 -14.41
C LEU A 95 -1.96 5.41 -13.41
N LEU A 96 -1.46 5.58 -12.19
CA LEU A 96 -1.55 4.55 -11.16
C LEU A 96 -3.00 4.25 -10.77
N SER A 97 -3.81 5.30 -10.55
CA SER A 97 -5.21 5.12 -10.16
C SER A 97 -6.04 4.47 -11.27
N THR A 98 -5.92 4.96 -12.50
CA THR A 98 -6.62 4.40 -13.66
C THR A 98 -6.17 2.96 -13.92
N GLY A 99 -4.87 2.70 -13.90
CA GLY A 99 -4.32 1.36 -14.12
C GLY A 99 -4.77 0.36 -13.06
N TRP A 100 -4.72 0.74 -11.78
CA TRP A 100 -5.23 -0.09 -10.70
C TRP A 100 -6.72 -0.39 -10.89
N VAL A 101 -7.56 0.63 -11.05
CA VAL A 101 -9.02 0.45 -11.24
C VAL A 101 -9.35 -0.43 -12.43
N VAL A 102 -8.76 -0.17 -13.60
CA VAL A 102 -9.04 -0.92 -14.82
C VAL A 102 -8.61 -2.37 -14.67
N VAL A 103 -7.39 -2.63 -14.19
CA VAL A 103 -6.89 -4.01 -14.05
C VAL A 103 -7.66 -4.77 -12.97
N SER A 104 -8.00 -4.15 -11.84
CA SER A 104 -8.84 -4.78 -10.82
C SER A 104 -10.21 -5.18 -11.36
N MET A 105 -10.78 -4.44 -12.32
CA MET A 105 -12.07 -4.74 -12.96
C MET A 105 -12.02 -5.88 -14.00
N LEU A 106 -10.83 -6.34 -14.40
CA LEU A 106 -10.68 -7.44 -15.37
C LEU A 106 -11.04 -8.82 -14.81
N TRP A 107 -11.47 -8.92 -13.55
CA TRP A 107 -11.95 -10.16 -12.95
C TRP A 107 -13.15 -10.78 -13.69
N LYS A 108 -13.87 -9.98 -14.49
CA LYS A 108 -15.01 -10.44 -15.31
C LYS A 108 -14.62 -11.09 -16.64
N LEU A 109 -13.33 -11.12 -16.99
CA LEU A 109 -12.90 -11.73 -18.25
C LEU A 109 -13.15 -13.25 -18.25
N PRO A 110 -13.33 -13.87 -19.44
CA PRO A 110 -13.48 -15.33 -19.55
C PRO A 110 -12.27 -16.06 -18.99
N GLU A 111 -12.47 -17.32 -18.58
CA GLU A 111 -11.39 -18.16 -18.10
C GLU A 111 -10.34 -18.47 -19.20
N PRO A 112 -9.03 -18.32 -18.92
CA PRO A 112 -8.40 -18.02 -17.62
C PRO A 112 -8.01 -16.53 -17.45
N TYR A 113 -8.44 -15.65 -18.35
CA TYR A 113 -7.98 -14.28 -18.44
C TYR A 113 -8.30 -13.41 -17.22
N TRP A 114 -9.31 -13.78 -16.41
CA TRP A 114 -9.64 -13.09 -15.16
C TRP A 114 -8.48 -13.03 -14.16
N LEU A 115 -7.53 -13.97 -14.23
CA LEU A 115 -6.33 -14.01 -13.36
C LEU A 115 -5.49 -12.73 -13.46
N ILE A 116 -5.58 -12.00 -14.58
CA ILE A 116 -4.87 -10.73 -14.75
C ILE A 116 -5.26 -9.69 -13.69
N SER A 117 -6.45 -9.78 -13.09
CA SER A 117 -6.89 -8.85 -12.04
C SER A 117 -6.00 -8.89 -10.79
N TYR A 118 -5.34 -10.02 -10.52
CA TYR A 118 -4.39 -10.18 -9.42
C TYR A 118 -3.12 -9.34 -9.61
N SER A 119 -2.84 -8.93 -10.86
CA SER A 119 -1.71 -8.05 -11.17
C SER A 119 -2.00 -6.57 -10.91
N SER A 120 -3.22 -6.21 -10.49
CA SER A 120 -3.56 -4.82 -10.15
C SER A 120 -2.64 -4.23 -9.07
N VAL A 121 -2.16 -5.04 -8.13
CA VAL A 121 -1.15 -4.66 -7.12
C VAL A 121 0.11 -4.02 -7.73
N LEU A 122 0.46 -4.31 -8.99
CA LEU A 122 1.61 -3.70 -9.66
C LEU A 122 1.48 -2.17 -9.74
N PHE A 123 0.28 -1.64 -9.88
CA PHE A 123 0.02 -0.19 -9.86
C PHE A 123 0.11 0.42 -8.45
N LEU A 124 0.06 -0.40 -7.40
CA LEU A 124 0.28 0.06 -6.03
C LEU A 124 1.77 0.13 -5.68
N LEU A 125 2.66 -0.57 -6.40
CA LEU A 125 4.08 -0.63 -6.06
C LEU A 125 4.80 0.72 -6.14
N PRO A 126 4.63 1.53 -7.21
CA PRO A 126 5.27 2.84 -7.26
C PRO A 126 4.73 3.78 -6.19
N ALA A 127 3.41 3.73 -5.92
CA ALA A 127 2.79 4.48 -4.83
C ALA A 127 3.35 4.07 -3.46
N GLN A 128 3.53 2.77 -3.21
CA GLN A 128 4.12 2.27 -1.97
C GLN A 128 5.61 2.60 -1.86
N ALA A 129 6.35 2.59 -2.97
CA ALA A 129 7.75 3.00 -2.98
C ALA A 129 7.89 4.46 -2.53
N MET A 130 7.05 5.34 -3.08
CA MET A 130 6.97 6.76 -2.68
C MET A 130 6.58 6.92 -1.20
N ALA A 131 5.57 6.20 -0.71
CA ALA A 131 5.20 6.22 0.70
C ALA A 131 6.36 5.79 1.62
N ASN A 132 7.12 4.76 1.22
CA ASN A 132 8.28 4.28 1.97
C ASN A 132 9.45 5.27 1.95
N GLU A 133 9.67 5.97 0.83
CA GLU A 133 10.69 7.02 0.72
C GLU A 133 10.37 8.17 1.67
N ILE A 134 9.13 8.67 1.64
CA ILE A 134 8.65 9.73 2.54
C ILE A 134 8.85 9.30 4.01
N ASN A 135 8.43 8.08 4.36
CA ASN A 135 8.58 7.57 5.71
C ASN A 135 10.05 7.42 6.13
N SER A 136 10.97 7.12 5.19
CA SER A 136 12.39 6.99 5.51
C SER A 136 13.05 8.34 5.85
N ILE A 137 12.52 9.43 5.30
CA ILE A 137 12.98 10.80 5.58
C ILE A 137 12.39 11.30 6.90
N VAL A 138 11.08 11.14 7.08
CA VAL A 138 10.36 11.66 8.26
C VAL A 138 10.60 10.82 9.51
N ALA A 139 10.73 9.51 9.33
CA ALA A 139 10.77 8.53 10.40
C ALA A 139 11.87 7.47 10.18
N PRO A 140 13.16 7.83 10.13
CA PRO A 140 14.22 6.92 9.68
C PRO A 140 14.30 5.59 10.45
N ASN A 141 13.91 5.59 11.73
CA ASN A 141 13.96 4.42 12.61
C ASN A 141 12.64 3.65 12.72
N HIS A 142 11.63 3.93 11.88
CA HIS A 142 10.35 3.22 11.92
C HIS A 142 10.48 1.75 11.49
N ASP A 143 9.59 0.88 12.01
CA ASP A 143 9.47 -0.48 11.50
C ASP A 143 8.90 -0.48 10.08
N ARG A 144 9.70 -0.96 9.13
CA ARG A 144 9.36 -1.05 7.69
C ARG A 144 8.36 -2.17 7.36
N ASN A 145 7.81 -2.83 8.38
CA ASN A 145 6.83 -3.92 8.32
C ASN A 145 7.22 -5.00 7.29
N ARG A 146 8.50 -5.40 7.30
CA ARG A 146 9.04 -6.37 6.34
C ARG A 146 8.70 -7.81 6.73
N LYS A 147 8.50 -8.06 8.02
CA LYS A 147 8.29 -9.41 8.57
C LYS A 147 6.86 -9.87 8.33
N PHE A 148 6.69 -11.14 8.00
CA PHE A 148 5.37 -11.78 7.99
C PHE A 148 5.03 -12.19 9.42
N THR A 149 3.92 -11.69 9.95
CA THR A 149 3.40 -12.15 11.25
C THR A 149 2.73 -13.51 11.09
N SER A 150 2.48 -14.23 12.19
CA SER A 150 1.76 -15.51 12.15
C SER A 150 0.41 -15.40 11.46
N PHE A 151 -0.31 -14.29 11.63
CA PHE A 151 -1.56 -14.01 10.91
C PHE A 151 -1.34 -13.79 9.41
N ASN A 152 -0.24 -13.14 9.00
CA ASN A 152 0.09 -13.00 7.59
C ASN A 152 0.38 -14.36 6.97
N ILE A 153 1.15 -15.21 7.64
CA ILE A 153 1.49 -16.57 7.17
C ILE A 153 0.23 -17.42 7.06
N PHE A 154 -0.63 -17.40 8.07
CA PHE A 154 -1.91 -18.10 8.06
C PHE A 154 -2.78 -17.69 6.86
N GLY A 155 -2.92 -16.37 6.63
CA GLY A 155 -3.65 -15.86 5.48
C GLY A 155 -3.03 -16.27 4.14
N VAL A 156 -1.69 -16.29 4.04
CA VAL A 156 -0.97 -16.74 2.85
C VAL A 156 -1.22 -18.24 2.58
N ILE A 157 -1.14 -19.10 3.59
CA ILE A 157 -1.35 -20.55 3.43
C ILE A 157 -2.78 -20.82 2.94
N ILE A 158 -3.78 -20.28 3.66
CA ILE A 158 -5.18 -20.49 3.31
C ILE A 158 -5.49 -19.92 1.94
N GLY A 159 -5.09 -18.68 1.70
CA GLY A 159 -5.31 -17.99 0.44
C GLY A 159 -4.67 -18.70 -0.74
N SER A 160 -3.45 -19.22 -0.58
CA SER A 160 -2.75 -19.97 -1.63
C SER A 160 -3.42 -21.32 -1.91
N LEU A 161 -3.91 -22.01 -0.87
CA LEU A 161 -4.69 -23.25 -1.03
C LEU A 161 -5.97 -22.99 -1.82
N PHE A 162 -6.74 -21.96 -1.44
CA PHE A 162 -7.94 -21.56 -2.19
C PHE A 162 -7.61 -21.18 -3.63
N PHE A 163 -6.56 -20.38 -3.84
CA PHE A 163 -6.13 -19.99 -5.18
C PHE A 163 -5.76 -21.21 -6.04
N PHE A 164 -5.04 -22.19 -5.46
CA PHE A 164 -4.71 -23.42 -6.16
C PHE A 164 -5.97 -24.22 -6.54
N LEU A 165 -6.95 -24.35 -5.65
CA LEU A 165 -8.23 -24.99 -5.97
C LEU A 165 -8.97 -24.28 -7.11
N ILE A 166 -8.95 -22.94 -7.12
CA ILE A 166 -9.55 -22.16 -8.20
C ILE A 166 -8.82 -22.42 -9.52
N LEU A 167 -7.48 -22.45 -9.53
CA LEU A 167 -6.71 -22.78 -10.73
C LEU A 167 -7.03 -24.19 -11.25
N LEU A 168 -7.15 -25.19 -10.37
CA LEU A 168 -7.59 -26.54 -10.77
C LEU A 168 -8.98 -26.49 -11.42
N GLY A 169 -9.91 -25.74 -10.83
CA GLY A 169 -11.24 -25.50 -11.42
C GLY A 169 -11.17 -24.92 -12.82
N THR A 170 -10.44 -23.82 -12.97
CA THR A 170 -10.34 -23.06 -14.23
C THR A 170 -9.64 -23.81 -15.36
N PHE A 171 -8.69 -24.71 -15.06
CA PHE A 171 -7.88 -25.38 -16.09
C PHE A 171 -8.16 -26.88 -16.26
N ILE A 172 -8.64 -27.56 -15.23
CA ILE A 172 -8.78 -29.03 -15.23
C ILE A 172 -10.25 -29.46 -15.22
N LEU A 173 -11.13 -28.71 -14.53
CA LEU A 173 -12.55 -29.05 -14.41
C LEU A 173 -13.42 -28.42 -15.52
N LYS A 174 -12.80 -28.02 -16.65
CA LYS A 174 -13.48 -27.52 -17.85
C LYS A 174 -14.01 -28.65 -18.73
#